data_AF-C7LS96-F1
#
_entry.id   AF-C7LS96-F1
#
_cell.length_a   1.000
_cell.length_b   1.000
_cell.length_c   1.000
_cell.angle_alpha   90.00
_cell.angle_beta   90.00
_cell.angle_gamma   90.00
#
_symmetry.space_group_name_H-M   'P 1'
#
loop_
_entity.id
_entity.type
_entity.pdbx_description
1 polymer ?
#
loop_
_entity_poly.entity_id
_entity_poly.type
_entity_poly.pdbx_seq_one_letter_code
_entity_poly.pdbx_strand_id
1 'polypeptide(L)'
;MPTISMFYGILVMIMYEDYGRHNLPHIHVRYAGHKASICIDDGVLLAGDFPAKQLKLVQAWIEIHKDELLANWELAVAGEELFNIAPLR
;
A
#
# COMPACT_ATOMS: atom_id res chain seq x y z
N MET A 1 -1.51 11.65 -2.38
CA MET A 1 -1.10 10.23 -2.31
C MET A 1 -0.02 9.99 -3.35
N PRO A 2 1.28 10.05 -3.00
CA PRO A 2 2.34 9.62 -3.90
C PRO A 2 2.16 8.13 -4.24
N THR A 3 2.18 7.81 -5.54
CA THR A 3 2.25 6.43 -6.02
C THR A 3 3.68 5.97 -5.84
N ILE A 4 3.88 4.93 -5.02
CA ILE A 4 5.22 4.38 -4.73
C ILE A 4 5.55 3.17 -5.61
N SER A 5 4.55 2.55 -6.24
CA SER A 5 4.76 1.46 -7.19
C SER A 5 3.54 1.25 -8.10
N MET A 6 3.75 0.58 -9.22
CA MET A 6 2.68 0.18 -10.14
C MET A 6 3.04 -1.12 -10.86
N PHE A 7 2.12 -2.10 -10.83
CA PHE A 7 2.30 -3.39 -11.52
C PHE A 7 0.95 -3.99 -11.94
N TYR A 8 0.89 -4.60 -13.12
CA TYR A 8 -0.33 -5.21 -13.69
C TYR A 8 -1.59 -4.31 -13.65
N GLY A 9 -1.41 -3.00 -13.76
CA GLY A 9 -2.49 -2.00 -13.66
C GLY A 9 -2.95 -1.68 -12.23
N ILE A 10 -2.29 -2.23 -11.21
CA ILE A 10 -2.50 -1.93 -9.80
C ILE A 10 -1.59 -0.75 -9.43
N LEU A 11 -2.19 0.34 -8.95
CA LEU A 11 -1.47 1.47 -8.39
C LEU A 11 -1.34 1.27 -6.88
N VAL A 12 -0.13 1.39 -6.35
CA VAL A 12 0.17 1.31 -4.92
C VAL A 12 0.60 2.68 -4.40
N MET A 13 -0.05 3.13 -3.33
CA MET A 13 0.17 4.44 -2.73
C MET A 13 0.27 4.32 -1.21
N ILE A 14 1.00 5.25 -0.60
CA ILE A 14 0.96 5.49 0.84
C ILE A 14 0.39 6.90 1.08
N MET A 15 -0.45 7.04 2.12
CA MET A 15 -0.98 8.31 2.58
C MET A 15 -0.97 8.33 4.10
N TYR A 16 -0.53 9.44 4.68
CA TYR A 16 -0.57 9.67 6.11
C TYR A 16 -1.52 10.81 6.53
N GLU A 17 -2.26 11.40 5.59
CA GLU A 17 -3.29 12.39 5.93
C GLU A 17 -4.64 11.72 6.19
N ASP A 18 -4.85 11.27 7.43
CA ASP A 18 -6.21 11.04 7.92
C ASP A 18 -6.25 11.46 9.39
N TYR A 19 -6.96 12.55 9.66
CA TYR A 19 -7.09 13.22 10.95
C TYR A 19 -7.49 12.21 12.07
N GLY A 20 -6.50 11.59 12.69
CA GLY A 20 -6.64 10.73 13.88
C GLY A 20 -7.19 9.32 13.66
N ARG A 21 -7.13 8.75 12.45
CA ARG A 21 -7.76 7.43 12.14
C ARG A 21 -6.82 6.25 11.92
N HIS A 22 -5.55 6.46 11.58
CA HIS A 22 -4.66 5.34 11.24
C HIS A 22 -3.62 5.09 12.33
N ASN A 23 -3.92 4.11 13.19
CA ASN A 23 -3.00 3.64 14.23
C ASN A 23 -2.13 2.46 13.74
N LEU A 24 -2.18 2.10 12.46
CA LEU A 24 -1.60 0.89 11.90
C LEU A 24 -0.99 1.15 10.51
N PRO A 25 0.22 0.62 10.21
CA PRO A 25 0.83 0.70 8.88
C PRO A 25 0.01 0.01 7.79
N HIS A 26 -0.33 0.74 6.73
CA HIS A 26 -1.09 0.20 5.61
C HIS A 26 -0.77 0.91 4.28
N ILE A 27 -1.09 0.25 3.17
CA ILE A 27 -1.05 0.83 1.82
C ILE A 27 -2.45 1.02 1.26
N HIS A 28 -2.59 1.93 0.29
CA HIS A 28 -3.77 2.05 -0.54
C HIS A 28 -3.50 1.48 -1.94
N VAL A 29 -4.46 0.73 -2.47
CA VAL A 29 -4.39 0.19 -3.83
C VAL A 29 -5.58 0.59 -4.68
N ARG A 30 -5.34 0.76 -5.98
CA ARG A 30 -6.39 1.02 -6.99
C ARG A 30 -6.21 0.14 -8.21
N TYR A 31 -7.31 -0.42 -8.72
CA TYR A 31 -7.32 -1.26 -9.93
C TYR A 31 -8.72 -1.28 -10.55
N ALA A 32 -8.84 -0.91 -11.83
CA ALA A 32 -10.10 -1.02 -12.59
C ALA A 32 -11.36 -0.48 -11.86
N GLY A 33 -11.22 0.65 -11.14
CA GLY A 33 -12.30 1.25 -10.35
C GLY A 33 -12.40 0.77 -8.90
N HIS A 34 -11.80 -0.38 -8.56
CA HIS A 34 -11.69 -0.88 -7.19
C HIS A 34 -10.68 -0.09 -6.37
N LYS A 35 -10.94 0.04 -5.07
CA LYS A 35 -10.07 0.72 -4.10
C LYS A 35 -10.06 -0.07 -2.79
N ALA A 36 -8.87 -0.24 -2.22
CA ALA A 36 -8.71 -0.93 -0.95
C ALA A 36 -7.59 -0.33 -0.12
N SER A 37 -7.66 -0.49 1.21
CA SER A 37 -6.53 -0.33 2.12
C SER A 37 -6.13 -1.69 2.69
N ILE A 38 -4.83 -1.97 2.71
CA ILE A 38 -4.29 -3.28 3.08
C ILE A 38 -3.18 -3.09 4.11
N CYS A 39 -3.27 -3.80 5.22
CA CYS A 39 -2.29 -3.79 6.30
C CYS A 39 -0.92 -4.26 5.79
N ILE A 40 0.15 -3.54 6.15
CA ILE A 40 1.51 -3.91 5.75
C ILE A 40 1.99 -5.14 6.55
N ASP A 41 1.54 -5.31 7.79
CA ASP A 41 2.05 -6.36 8.68
C ASP A 41 1.63 -7.77 8.25
N ASP A 42 0.37 -7.95 7.89
CA ASP A 42 -0.26 -9.25 7.64
C ASP A 42 -1.01 -9.34 6.32
N GLY A 43 -1.00 -8.28 5.51
CA GLY A 43 -1.69 -8.24 4.21
C GLY A 43 -3.21 -8.28 4.32
N VAL A 44 -3.80 -8.06 5.50
CA VAL A 44 -5.25 -8.06 5.70
C VAL A 44 -5.89 -6.84 5.02
N LEU A 45 -7.01 -7.07 4.33
CA LEU A 45 -7.85 -6.02 3.78
C LEU A 45 -8.53 -5.26 4.93
N LEU A 46 -8.15 -4.00 5.14
CA LEU A 46 -8.67 -3.17 6.22
C LEU A 46 -9.96 -2.45 5.81
N ALA A 47 -10.05 -1.99 4.56
CA ALA A 47 -11.25 -1.35 4.02
C ALA A 47 -11.33 -1.45 2.49
N GLY A 48 -12.54 -1.25 1.98
CA GLY A 48 -12.83 -1.28 0.55
C GLY A 48 -13.02 -2.69 0.01
N ASP A 49 -12.85 -2.84 -1.29
CA ASP A 49 -12.99 -4.10 -2.00
C ASP A 49 -11.92 -4.22 -3.09
N PHE A 50 -11.48 -5.45 -3.34
CA PHE A 50 -10.49 -5.71 -4.37
C PHE A 50 -10.69 -7.10 -4.95
N PRO A 51 -10.58 -7.29 -6.28
CA PRO A 51 -10.71 -8.60 -6.88
C PRO A 51 -9.69 -9.59 -6.29
N ALA A 52 -10.14 -10.80 -5.94
CA ALA A 52 -9.35 -11.75 -5.17
C ALA A 52 -7.99 -12.13 -5.81
N LYS A 53 -7.91 -12.17 -7.15
CA LYS A 53 -6.65 -12.45 -7.85
C LYS A 53 -5.64 -11.32 -7.65
N GLN A 54 -6.08 -10.07 -7.81
CA GLN A 54 -5.27 -8.88 -7.65
C GLN A 54 -4.88 -8.67 -6.19
N LEU A 55 -5.77 -8.98 -5.24
CA LEU A 55 -5.46 -8.92 -3.81
C LEU A 55 -4.28 -9.85 -3.47
N LYS A 56 -4.27 -11.08 -3.99
CA LYS A 56 -3.14 -12.01 -3.79
C LYS A 56 -1.83 -11.48 -4.36
N LEU A 57 -1.85 -10.80 -5.51
CA LEU A 57 -0.66 -10.18 -6.09
C LEU A 57 -0.13 -9.07 -5.18
N VAL A 58 -1.01 -8.22 -4.66
CA VAL A 58 -0.63 -7.17 -3.72
C VAL A 58 -0.07 -7.76 -2.42
N GLN A 59 -0.70 -8.80 -1.87
CA GLN A 59 -0.21 -9.46 -0.66
C GLN A 59 1.18 -10.08 -0.84
N ALA A 60 1.42 -10.75 -1.97
CA ALA A 60 2.75 -11.26 -2.29
C ALA A 60 3.78 -10.13 -2.45
N TRP A 61 3.39 -9.02 -3.08
CA TRP A 61 4.25 -7.85 -3.22
C TRP A 61 4.56 -7.18 -1.86
N ILE A 62 3.58 -7.10 -0.95
CA ILE A 62 3.78 -6.62 0.43
C ILE A 62 4.82 -7.48 1.13
N GLU A 63 4.69 -8.81 1.04
CA GLU A 63 5.63 -9.73 1.71
C GLU A 63 7.07 -9.55 1.21
N ILE A 64 7.26 -9.36 -0.10
CA ILE A 64 8.59 -9.15 -0.71
C ILE A 64 9.21 -7.81 -0.28
N HIS A 65 8.39 -6.78 -0.09
CA HIS A 65 8.83 -5.39 0.11
C HIS A 65 8.48 -4.83 1.50
N LYS A 66 8.26 -5.70 2.49
CA LYS A 66 7.74 -5.31 3.81
C LYS A 66 8.60 -4.25 4.50
N ASP A 67 9.92 -4.43 4.49
CA ASP A 67 10.84 -3.49 5.14
C ASP A 67 10.84 -2.12 4.44
N GLU A 68 10.81 -2.09 3.11
CA GLU A 68 10.71 -0.85 2.33
C GLU A 68 9.38 -0.12 2.57
N LEU A 69 8.29 -0.89 2.72
CA LEU A 69 6.96 -0.35 3.03
C LEU A 69 6.90 0.25 4.43
N LEU A 70 7.50 -0.39 5.43
CA LEU A 70 7.59 0.15 6.78
C LEU A 70 8.45 1.41 6.84
N ALA A 71 9.58 1.45 6.13
CA ALA A 71 10.40 2.66 6.02
C ALA A 71 9.62 3.82 5.35
N ASN A 72 8.93 3.55 4.24
CA ASN A 72 8.07 4.56 3.61
C ASN A 72 6.89 4.98 4.52
N TRP A 73 6.37 4.09 5.36
CA TRP A 73 5.35 4.44 6.34
C TRP A 73 5.89 5.43 7.38
N GLU A 74 7.07 5.19 7.93
CA GLU A 74 7.73 6.12 8.87
C GLU A 74 7.98 7.50 8.23
N LEU A 75 8.47 7.53 7.00
CA LEU A 75 8.64 8.78 6.24
C LEU A 75 7.30 9.50 6.02
N ALA A 76 6.24 8.75 5.68
CA ALA A 76 4.91 9.32 5.51
C ALA A 76 4.40 9.95 6.81
N VAL A 77 4.58 9.26 7.95
CA VAL A 77 4.23 9.75 9.29
C VAL A 77 4.99 11.03 9.65
N ALA A 78 6.27 11.11 9.26
CA ALA A 78 7.12 12.28 9.47
C ALA A 78 6.82 13.45 8.50
N GLY A 79 5.97 13.24 7.49
CA GLY A 79 5.71 14.23 6.43
C GLY A 79 6.89 14.41 5.47
N GLU A 80 7.74 13.39 5.35
CA GLU A 80 8.92 13.37 4.48
C GLU A 80 8.61 12.78 3.09
N GLU A 81 9.55 12.96 2.17
CA GLU A 81 9.44 12.42 0.81
C GLU A 81 9.56 10.89 0.81
N LEU A 82 8.62 10.23 0.12
CA LEU A 82 8.64 8.77 -0.05
C LEU A 82 9.51 8.37 -1.23
N PHE A 83 10.05 7.16 -1.17
CA PHE A 83 10.78 6.57 -2.30
C PHE A 83 9.95 5.53 -3.05
N ASN A 84 10.30 5.31 -4.32
CA ASN A 84 9.66 4.29 -5.16
C ASN A 84 10.15 2.88 -4.77
N ILE A 85 9.24 1.92 -4.77
CA ILE A 85 9.51 0.51 -4.51
C ILE A 85 9.35 -0.28 -5.82
N ALA A 86 10.25 -1.24 -6.06
CA ALA A 86 10.24 -2.05 -7.27
C ALA A 86 8.88 -2.76 -7.48
N PRO A 87 8.38 -2.86 -8.72
CA PRO A 87 7.12 -3.54 -9.01
C PRO A 87 7.26 -5.06 -8.93
N LEU A 88 6.16 -5.76 -8.63
CA LEU A 88 6.06 -7.22 -8.78
C LEU A 88 6.31 -7.62 -10.24
N ARG A 89 7.11 -8.68 -10.46
CA ARG A 89 7.53 -9.16 -11.78
C ARG A 89 6.95 -10.52 -12.13
#